data_AF-A0A6G6AKA1-F1
#
_entry.id   AF-A0A6G6AKA1-F1
#
_cell.length_a   1.000
_cell.length_b   1.000
_cell.length_c   1.000
_cell.angle_alpha   90.00
_cell.angle_beta   90.00
_cell.angle_gamma   90.00
#
_symmetry.space_group_name_H-M   'P 1'
#
loop_
_entity.id
_entity.type
_entity.pdbx_description
1 polymer ?
#
loop_
_entity_poly.entity_id
_entity_poly.type
_entity_poly.pdbx_seq_one_letter_code
_entity_poly.pdbx_strand_id
1 'polypeptide(L)'
;MTKSKRTNLHAQENFYRPILEYRSASVLLICAVIMLVMGFRSDGVNIAPIILYTAVFLLLVCLYRCKTAHPYLMAHWRVFQRQIMFISLKSLRTINKSNFFSNERKYRQLVQEYKKNNRPVPDRKTYFCNGFEWGPEHADRAYQIANLSSDKREIALPFVLSPIARHFETMARSMGGNNAIFAVDRRAPIFVTEDNWFGHTSLPETSVPVKRYFSAY
;
A
#
# COMPACT_ATOMS: atom_id res chain seq x y z
N MET A 1 14.30 21.39 -8.63
CA MET A 1 14.60 20.14 -9.36
C MET A 1 13.31 19.41 -9.65
N THR A 2 12.84 19.50 -10.90
CA THR A 2 11.71 18.74 -11.42
C THR A 2 12.03 17.25 -11.31
N LYS A 3 11.27 16.50 -10.49
CA LYS A 3 11.35 15.04 -10.43
C LYS A 3 11.15 14.52 -11.86
N SER A 4 12.18 13.85 -12.40
CA SER A 4 12.17 13.28 -13.75
C SER A 4 10.86 12.51 -13.99
N LYS A 5 10.30 12.58 -15.21
CA LYS A 5 9.17 11.73 -15.65
C LYS A 5 9.38 10.23 -15.31
N ARG A 6 10.62 9.79 -15.08
CA ARG A 6 11.02 8.43 -14.62
C ARG A 6 10.71 8.09 -13.16
N THR A 7 10.25 9.03 -12.33
CA THR A 7 9.78 8.77 -10.95
C THR A 7 8.27 8.94 -10.82
N ASN A 8 7.56 9.01 -11.95
CA ASN A 8 6.11 9.21 -11.95
C ASN A 8 5.43 7.88 -11.58
N LEU A 9 4.70 7.84 -10.46
CA LEU A 9 4.09 6.62 -9.91
C LEU A 9 3.14 5.94 -10.93
N HIS A 10 2.65 6.71 -11.90
CA HIS A 10 1.68 6.33 -12.92
C HIS A 10 2.25 5.57 -14.13
N ALA A 11 3.57 5.40 -14.25
CA ALA A 11 4.16 4.61 -15.33
C ALA A 11 4.13 3.10 -15.02
N GLN A 12 3.52 2.30 -15.90
CA GLN A 12 3.45 0.83 -15.78
C GLN A 12 4.84 0.17 -15.67
N GLU A 13 5.88 0.80 -16.23
CA GLU A 13 7.28 0.38 -16.12
C GLU A 13 7.77 0.27 -14.67
N ASN A 14 7.20 1.04 -13.73
CA ASN A 14 7.60 0.99 -12.33
C ASN A 14 7.20 -0.30 -11.61
N PHE A 15 6.20 -1.03 -12.13
CA PHE A 15 5.87 -2.36 -11.63
C PHE A 15 7.01 -3.35 -11.90
N TYR A 16 7.57 -3.32 -13.10
CA TYR A 16 8.64 -4.23 -13.52
C TYR A 16 10.05 -3.78 -13.13
N ARG A 17 10.23 -2.48 -12.85
CA ARG A 17 11.54 -1.88 -12.53
C ARG A 17 12.30 -2.53 -11.38
N PRO A 18 11.72 -2.82 -10.20
CA PRO A 18 12.46 -3.51 -9.15
C PRO A 18 12.97 -4.87 -9.62
N ILE A 19 12.16 -5.65 -10.33
CA ILE A 19 12.58 -6.95 -10.86
C ILE A 19 13.73 -6.78 -11.85
N LEU A 20 13.66 -5.79 -12.75
CA LEU A 20 14.74 -5.50 -13.71
C LEU A 20 16.01 -5.02 -13.01
N GLU A 21 15.92 -4.15 -12.01
CA GLU A 21 17.07 -3.66 -11.25
C GLU A 21 17.73 -4.80 -10.46
N TYR A 22 16.95 -5.68 -9.82
CA TYR A 22 17.49 -6.87 -9.14
C TYR A 22 18.12 -7.87 -10.11
N ARG A 23 17.51 -8.11 -11.28
CA ARG A 23 18.11 -8.96 -12.32
C ARG A 23 19.44 -8.37 -12.79
N SER A 24 19.50 -7.06 -13.05
CA SER A 24 20.74 -6.40 -13.44
C SER A 24 21.82 -6.47 -12.33
N ALA A 25 21.42 -6.31 -11.07
CA ALA A 25 22.33 -6.43 -9.92
C ALA A 25 22.85 -7.88 -9.78
N SER A 26 22.00 -8.88 -9.99
CA SER A 26 22.41 -10.29 -9.94
C SER A 26 23.45 -10.64 -11.02
N VAL A 27 23.29 -10.12 -12.24
CA VAL A 27 24.27 -10.30 -13.33
C VAL A 27 25.60 -9.63 -12.98
N LEU A 28 25.57 -8.40 -12.46
CA LEU A 28 26.77 -7.68 -12.03
C LEU A 28 27.52 -8.43 -10.91
N LEU A 29 26.77 -8.99 -9.95
CA LEU A 29 27.33 -9.80 -8.86
C LEU A 29 27.98 -11.08 -9.40
N ILE A 30 27.30 -11.81 -10.29
CA ILE A 30 27.83 -13.03 -10.92
C ILE A 30 29.10 -12.70 -11.71
N CYS A 31 29.11 -11.64 -12.52
CA CYS A 31 30.30 -11.21 -13.25
C CYS A 31 31.46 -10.85 -12.33
N ALA A 32 31.22 -10.12 -11.24
CA ALA A 32 32.26 -9.78 -10.27
C ALA A 32 32.86 -11.02 -9.59
N VAL A 33 32.02 -11.99 -9.22
CA VAL A 33 32.45 -13.26 -8.63
C VAL A 33 33.25 -14.10 -9.63
N ILE A 34 32.78 -14.22 -10.87
CA ILE A 34 33.49 -14.97 -11.93
C ILE A 34 34.88 -14.34 -12.18
N MET A 35 34.98 -13.01 -12.25
CA MET A 35 36.28 -12.36 -12.45
C MET A 35 37.25 -12.62 -11.29
N LEU A 36 36.76 -12.61 -10.04
CA LEU A 36 37.61 -12.95 -8.89
C LEU A 36 38.04 -14.42 -8.90
N VAL A 37 37.13 -15.35 -9.26
CA VAL A 37 37.44 -16.78 -9.35
C VAL A 37 38.44 -17.06 -10.48
N MET A 38 38.28 -16.41 -11.64
CA MET A 38 39.21 -16.56 -12.76
C MET A 38 40.59 -15.97 -12.44
N GLY A 39 40.64 -14.78 -11.83
CA GLY A 39 41.89 -14.16 -11.38
C GLY A 39 42.61 -14.98 -10.31
N PHE A 40 41.87 -15.57 -9.38
CA PHE A 40 42.45 -16.48 -8.38
C PHE A 40 42.98 -17.77 -9.02
N ARG A 41 42.32 -18.28 -10.06
CA ARG A 41 42.74 -19.50 -10.75
C ARG A 41 43.94 -19.30 -11.67
N SER A 42 44.11 -18.11 -12.26
CA SER A 42 45.28 -17.80 -13.12
C SER A 42 46.53 -17.53 -12.30
N ASP A 43 46.44 -16.63 -11.32
CA ASP A 43 47.61 -16.02 -10.68
C ASP A 43 47.67 -16.29 -9.16
N GLY A 44 46.76 -17.13 -8.65
CA GLY A 44 46.68 -17.45 -7.22
C GLY A 44 46.35 -16.21 -6.39
N VAL A 45 47.23 -15.88 -5.44
CA VAL A 45 47.05 -14.73 -4.53
C VAL A 45 47.53 -13.41 -5.17
N ASN A 46 48.33 -13.47 -6.24
CA ASN A 46 48.87 -12.30 -6.96
C ASN A 46 47.96 -11.88 -8.11
N ILE A 47 46.68 -11.68 -7.81
CA ILE A 47 45.68 -11.28 -8.80
C ILE A 47 46.11 -9.94 -9.42
N ALA A 48 46.06 -9.86 -10.76
CA ALA A 48 46.35 -8.63 -11.48
C ALA A 48 45.50 -7.46 -10.93
N PRO A 49 46.12 -6.30 -10.59
CA PRO A 49 45.42 -5.21 -9.91
C PRO A 49 44.23 -4.68 -10.72
N ILE A 50 44.30 -4.76 -12.06
CA ILE A 50 43.21 -4.34 -12.93
C ILE A 50 41.95 -5.21 -12.79
N ILE A 51 42.11 -6.52 -12.58
CA ILE A 51 41.00 -7.46 -12.38
C ILE A 51 40.37 -7.20 -11.00
N LEU A 52 41.19 -6.93 -9.99
CA LEU A 52 40.72 -6.60 -8.66
C LEU A 52 39.95 -5.28 -8.63
N TYR A 53 40.49 -4.20 -9.23
CA TYR A 53 39.81 -2.91 -9.29
C TYR A 53 38.50 -2.95 -10.07
N THR A 54 38.46 -3.67 -11.20
CA THR A 54 37.23 -3.83 -11.99
C THR A 54 36.18 -4.67 -11.25
N ALA A 55 36.57 -5.75 -10.56
CA ALA A 55 35.66 -6.54 -9.74
C ALA A 55 35.06 -5.73 -8.57
N VAL A 56 35.89 -4.94 -7.87
CA VAL A 56 35.43 -4.04 -6.80
C VAL A 56 34.48 -2.97 -7.36
N PHE A 57 34.79 -2.39 -8.52
CA PHE A 57 33.92 -1.42 -9.17
C PHE A 57 32.54 -2.01 -9.51
N LEU A 58 32.49 -3.22 -10.10
CA LEU A 58 31.23 -3.90 -10.40
C LEU A 58 30.42 -4.20 -9.14
N LEU A 59 31.09 -4.56 -8.04
CA LEU A 59 30.44 -4.80 -6.74
C LEU A 59 29.84 -3.50 -6.18
N LEU A 60 30.54 -2.37 -6.28
CA LEU A 60 30.01 -1.05 -5.89
C LEU A 60 28.79 -0.65 -6.72
N VAL A 61 28.81 -0.89 -8.04
CA VAL A 61 27.65 -0.64 -8.91
C VAL A 61 26.48 -1.56 -8.54
N CYS A 62 26.75 -2.82 -8.20
CA CYS A 62 25.73 -3.75 -7.70
C CYS A 62 25.07 -3.23 -6.41
N LEU A 63 25.86 -2.79 -5.43
CA LEU A 63 25.33 -2.22 -4.18
C LEU A 63 24.50 -0.96 -4.41
N TYR A 64 24.95 -0.08 -5.31
CA TYR A 64 24.18 1.10 -5.71
C TYR A 64 22.82 0.71 -6.30
N ARG A 65 22.77 -0.29 -7.20
CA ARG A 65 21.52 -0.80 -7.79
C ARG A 65 20.60 -1.47 -6.77
N CYS A 66 21.15 -2.22 -5.81
CA CYS A 66 20.36 -2.77 -4.71
C CYS A 66 19.73 -1.67 -3.85
N LYS A 67 20.47 -0.58 -3.60
CA LYS A 67 19.97 0.58 -2.85
C LYS A 67 18.86 1.32 -3.62
N THR A 68 18.99 1.49 -4.94
CA THR A 68 17.92 2.11 -5.75
C THR A 68 16.69 1.22 -5.84
N ALA A 69 16.85 -0.10 -5.90
CA ALA A 69 15.75 -1.05 -6.01
C ALA A 69 14.95 -1.22 -4.71
N HIS A 70 15.58 -1.03 -3.55
CA HIS A 70 14.97 -1.22 -2.23
C HIS A 70 13.62 -0.49 -2.02
N PRO A 71 13.49 0.83 -2.25
CA PRO A 71 12.21 1.52 -2.05
C PRO A 71 11.09 1.01 -2.98
N TYR A 72 11.42 0.62 -4.22
CA TYR A 72 10.46 0.08 -5.18
C TYR A 72 9.97 -1.33 -4.78
N LEU A 73 10.89 -2.15 -4.24
CA LEU A 73 10.53 -3.46 -3.69
C LEU A 73 9.67 -3.32 -2.45
N MET A 74 9.97 -2.38 -1.55
CA MET A 74 9.13 -2.12 -0.38
C MET A 74 7.73 -1.63 -0.77
N ALA A 75 7.62 -0.81 -1.82
CA ALA A 75 6.34 -0.37 -2.37
C ALA A 75 5.55 -1.52 -3.00
N HIS A 76 6.20 -2.47 -3.67
CA HIS A 76 5.57 -3.70 -4.17
C HIS A 76 5.15 -4.61 -3.03
N TRP A 77 6.04 -4.82 -2.07
CA TRP A 77 5.79 -5.67 -0.91
C TRP A 77 4.56 -5.22 -0.12
N ARG A 78 4.36 -3.90 -0.02
CA ARG A 78 3.16 -3.32 0.59
C ARG A 78 1.86 -3.72 -0.13
N VAL A 79 1.88 -3.91 -1.46
CA VAL A 79 0.72 -4.41 -2.23
C VAL A 79 0.34 -5.82 -1.82
N PHE A 80 1.31 -6.65 -1.42
CA PHE A 80 1.08 -8.01 -0.96
C PHE A 80 0.72 -8.10 0.52
N GLN A 81 1.30 -7.24 1.37
CA GLN A 81 1.02 -7.25 2.80
C GLN A 81 -0.39 -6.77 3.12
N ARG A 82 -1.28 -7.73 3.36
CA ARG A 82 -2.62 -7.48 3.89
C ARG A 82 -2.60 -7.53 5.40
N GLN A 83 -3.28 -6.59 6.02
CA GLN A 83 -3.53 -6.60 7.45
C GLN A 83 -5.03 -6.53 7.67
N ILE A 84 -5.56 -7.51 8.42
CA ILE A 84 -6.91 -7.44 8.96
C ILE A 84 -6.86 -6.48 10.13
N MET A 85 -7.64 -5.40 10.07
CA MET A 85 -7.76 -4.48 11.18
C MET A 85 -8.90 -4.90 12.08
N PHE A 86 -8.55 -5.33 13.28
CA PHE A 86 -9.51 -5.52 14.35
C PHE A 86 -9.56 -4.25 15.19
N ILE A 87 -10.71 -3.58 15.20
CA ILE A 87 -10.99 -2.48 16.12
C ILE A 87 -11.83 -3.03 17.25
N SER A 88 -11.36 -2.87 18.49
CA SER A 88 -12.12 -3.28 19.66
C SER A 88 -13.38 -2.41 19.83
N LEU A 89 -14.45 -2.99 20.37
CA LEU A 89 -15.69 -2.26 20.69
C LEU A 89 -15.42 -1.06 21.62
N LYS A 90 -14.49 -1.20 22.58
CA LYS A 90 -14.12 -0.12 23.49
C LYS A 90 -13.47 1.05 22.73
N SER A 91 -12.51 0.76 21.84
CA SER A 91 -11.91 1.80 21.00
C SER A 91 -12.93 2.46 20.08
N LEU A 92 -13.84 1.69 19.46
CA LEU A 92 -14.87 2.24 18.59
C LEU A 92 -15.81 3.19 19.34
N ARG A 93 -16.22 2.81 20.55
CA ARG A 93 -17.05 3.65 21.44
C ARG A 93 -16.37 4.95 21.84
N THR A 94 -15.06 4.91 22.07
CA THR A 94 -14.27 6.12 22.38
C THR A 94 -14.13 7.01 21.16
N ILE A 95 -13.81 6.45 19.99
CA ILE A 95 -13.68 7.19 18.73
C ILE A 95 -15.01 7.91 18.38
N ASN A 96 -16.14 7.19 18.50
CA ASN A 96 -17.47 7.74 18.25
C ASN A 96 -18.02 8.62 19.37
N LYS A 97 -17.23 8.87 20.44
CA LYS A 97 -17.66 9.63 21.63
C LYS A 97 -19.05 9.19 22.12
N SER A 98 -19.30 7.88 22.11
CA SER A 98 -20.61 7.29 22.42
C SER A 98 -21.15 7.69 23.79
N ASN A 99 -20.29 7.98 24.77
CA ASN A 99 -20.70 8.52 26.06
C ASN A 99 -21.45 9.86 25.97
N PHE A 100 -21.14 10.66 24.94
CA PHE A 100 -21.75 11.97 24.70
C PHE A 100 -23.03 11.88 23.87
N PHE A 101 -23.06 11.00 22.86
CA PHE A 101 -24.15 10.92 21.87
C PHE A 101 -25.14 9.76 22.09
N SER A 102 -24.89 8.84 23.03
CA SER A 102 -25.77 7.68 23.25
C SER A 102 -27.13 8.02 23.85
N ASN A 103 -27.28 9.16 24.54
CA ASN A 103 -28.51 9.53 25.22
C ASN A 103 -28.80 11.03 25.08
N GLU A 104 -29.93 11.35 24.46
CA GLU A 104 -30.36 12.72 24.18
C GLU A 104 -30.53 13.58 25.46
N ARG A 105 -30.99 13.00 26.58
CA ARG A 105 -31.11 13.74 27.85
C ARG A 105 -29.74 14.12 28.41
N LYS A 106 -28.79 13.18 28.39
CA LYS A 106 -27.41 13.41 28.85
C LYS A 106 -26.69 14.40 27.94
N TYR A 107 -26.90 14.29 26.63
CA TYR A 107 -26.37 15.22 25.63
C TYR A 107 -26.74 16.67 25.94
N ARG A 108 -28.02 16.96 26.19
CA ARG A 108 -28.48 18.33 26.50
C ARG A 108 -27.82 18.91 27.74
N GLN A 109 -27.68 18.11 28.81
CA GLN A 109 -27.00 18.52 30.04
C GLN A 109 -25.53 18.82 29.79
N LEU A 110 -24.83 17.93 29.07
CA LEU A 110 -23.41 18.10 28.75
C LEU A 110 -23.17 19.31 27.85
N VAL A 111 -24.06 19.58 26.88
CA VAL A 111 -23.97 20.77 26.03
C VAL A 111 -24.11 22.05 26.85
N GLN A 112 -25.03 22.10 27.82
CA GLN A 112 -25.18 23.25 28.72
C GLN A 112 -23.93 23.45 29.58
N GLU A 113 -23.34 22.38 30.12
CA GLU A 113 -22.11 22.42 30.90
C GLU A 113 -20.91 22.90 30.07
N TYR A 114 -20.77 22.42 28.84
CA TYR A 114 -19.71 22.84 27.92
C TYR A 114 -19.85 24.33 27.55
N LYS A 115 -21.07 24.79 27.25
CA LYS A 115 -21.36 26.21 27.00
C LYS A 115 -21.03 27.07 28.21
N LYS A 116 -21.41 26.65 29.42
CA LYS A 116 -21.08 27.34 30.67
C LYS A 116 -19.57 27.46 30.88
N ASN A 117 -18.82 26.45 30.47
CA ASN A 117 -17.37 26.39 30.60
C ASN A 117 -16.60 26.95 29.38
N ASN A 118 -17.28 27.59 28.41
CA ASN A 118 -16.71 28.05 27.14
C ASN A 118 -15.91 26.99 26.36
N ARG A 119 -16.31 25.71 26.47
CA ARG A 119 -15.68 24.60 25.75
C ARG A 119 -16.47 24.30 24.46
N PRO A 120 -15.78 24.00 23.35
CA PRO A 120 -16.44 23.63 22.10
C PRO A 120 -17.16 22.28 22.26
N VAL A 121 -18.41 22.22 21.81
CA VAL A 121 -19.19 20.98 21.77
C VAL A 121 -18.60 20.08 20.68
N PRO A 122 -18.39 18.78 20.95
CA PRO A 122 -17.86 17.87 19.93
C PRO A 122 -18.85 17.69 18.76
N ASP A 123 -18.33 17.67 17.54
CA ASP A 123 -19.11 17.40 16.33
C ASP A 123 -19.74 15.99 16.34
N ARG A 124 -20.97 15.89 15.82
CA ARG A 124 -21.67 14.62 15.55
C ARG A 124 -21.12 13.98 14.27
N LYS A 125 -20.09 13.16 14.44
CA LYS A 125 -19.44 12.39 13.37
C LYS A 125 -19.27 10.95 13.82
N THR A 126 -19.66 10.01 12.97
CA THR A 126 -19.52 8.57 13.23
C THR A 126 -18.35 8.04 12.41
N TYR A 127 -17.46 7.32 13.07
CA TYR A 127 -16.42 6.54 12.43
C TYR A 127 -17.04 5.43 11.60
N PHE A 128 -16.74 5.42 10.30
CA PHE A 128 -17.24 4.41 9.38
C PHE A 128 -16.20 3.30 9.20
N CYS A 129 -15.03 3.65 8.67
CA CYS A 129 -13.94 2.71 8.48
C CYS A 129 -12.60 3.45 8.31
N ASN A 130 -11.51 2.69 8.40
CA ASN A 130 -10.18 3.13 7.99
C ASN A 130 -10.05 2.87 6.48
N GLY A 131 -10.25 3.91 5.68
CA GLY A 131 -10.16 3.86 4.23
C GLY A 131 -9.02 4.70 3.69
N PHE A 132 -9.08 4.97 2.40
CA PHE A 132 -8.17 5.87 1.69
C PHE A 132 -8.99 6.91 0.95
N GLU A 133 -8.46 8.12 0.82
CA GLU A 133 -9.04 9.09 -0.11
C GLU A 133 -8.67 8.66 -1.52
N TRP A 134 -9.66 8.57 -2.42
CA TRP A 134 -9.41 8.09 -3.77
C TRP A 134 -8.91 9.23 -4.66
N GLY A 135 -7.60 9.26 -4.92
CA GLY A 135 -6.98 10.19 -5.86
C GLY A 135 -6.58 9.55 -7.20
N PRO A 136 -6.05 10.37 -8.14
CA PRO A 136 -5.58 9.92 -9.45
C PRO A 136 -4.54 8.79 -9.38
N GLU A 137 -3.69 8.79 -8.35
CA GLU A 137 -2.69 7.74 -8.10
C GLU A 137 -3.29 6.38 -7.76
N HIS A 138 -4.45 6.35 -7.09
CA HIS A 138 -5.16 5.13 -6.81
C HIS A 138 -5.84 4.56 -8.06
N ALA A 139 -6.44 5.44 -8.86
CA ALA A 139 -7.06 5.07 -10.14
C ALA A 139 -6.03 4.48 -11.10
N ASP A 140 -4.90 5.15 -11.31
CA ASP A 140 -3.88 4.68 -12.26
C ASP A 140 -3.25 3.36 -11.82
N ARG A 141 -3.04 3.16 -10.52
CA ARG A 141 -2.54 1.88 -10.03
C ARG A 141 -3.57 0.77 -10.17
N ALA A 142 -4.84 1.06 -9.91
CA ALA A 142 -5.93 0.13 -10.16
C ALA A 142 -5.99 -0.28 -11.64
N TYR A 143 -5.81 0.67 -12.57
CA TYR A 143 -5.71 0.37 -14.00
C TYR A 143 -4.49 -0.50 -14.34
N GLN A 144 -3.31 -0.18 -13.81
CA GLN A 144 -2.10 -0.99 -14.05
C GLN A 144 -2.27 -2.43 -13.56
N ILE A 145 -2.95 -2.60 -12.42
CA ILE A 145 -3.27 -3.90 -11.86
C ILE A 145 -4.32 -4.64 -12.69
N ALA A 146 -5.36 -3.94 -13.13
CA ALA A 146 -6.42 -4.51 -13.96
C ALA A 146 -5.90 -4.94 -15.33
N ASN A 147 -4.83 -4.30 -15.82
CA ASN A 147 -4.14 -4.66 -17.06
C ASN A 147 -3.24 -5.90 -16.95
N LEU A 148 -3.03 -6.47 -15.76
CA LEU A 148 -2.29 -7.72 -15.60
C LEU A 148 -3.11 -8.90 -16.13
N SER A 149 -2.44 -9.94 -16.63
CA SER A 149 -3.11 -11.20 -16.94
C SER A 149 -3.92 -11.72 -15.75
N SER A 150 -5.08 -12.34 -16.01
CA SER A 150 -5.98 -12.87 -14.96
C SER A 150 -5.26 -13.84 -14.01
N ASP A 151 -4.32 -14.61 -14.56
CA ASP A 151 -3.47 -15.55 -13.81
C ASP A 151 -2.37 -14.86 -12.99
N LYS A 152 -2.18 -13.55 -13.13
CA LYS A 152 -1.15 -12.71 -12.46
C LYS A 152 0.27 -13.29 -12.53
N ARG A 153 0.58 -14.07 -13.58
CA ARG A 153 1.87 -14.77 -13.74
C ARG A 153 3.05 -13.80 -13.75
N GLU A 154 2.81 -12.60 -14.25
CA GLU A 154 3.78 -11.49 -14.32
C GLU A 154 4.26 -11.02 -12.93
N ILE A 155 3.47 -11.25 -11.89
CA ILE A 155 3.74 -10.84 -10.51
C ILE A 155 4.03 -12.06 -9.60
N ALA A 156 4.08 -13.27 -10.18
CA ALA A 156 4.32 -14.50 -9.43
C ALA A 156 5.66 -14.41 -8.69
N LEU A 157 5.60 -14.58 -7.36
CA LEU A 157 6.78 -14.64 -6.52
C LEU A 157 7.58 -15.92 -6.82
N PRO A 158 8.92 -15.88 -6.74
CA PRO A 158 9.74 -17.08 -6.91
C PRO A 158 9.34 -18.17 -5.91
N PHE A 159 9.56 -19.44 -6.26
CA PHE A 159 9.09 -20.61 -5.50
C PHE A 159 9.41 -20.56 -4.00
N VAL A 160 10.57 -20.02 -3.62
CA VAL A 160 11.00 -19.85 -2.21
C VAL A 160 10.05 -18.97 -1.40
N LEU A 161 9.41 -17.98 -2.03
CA LEU A 161 8.44 -17.07 -1.41
C LEU A 161 6.98 -17.52 -1.59
N SER A 162 6.75 -18.66 -2.23
CA SER A 162 5.41 -19.21 -2.48
C SER A 162 4.57 -19.45 -1.21
N PRO A 163 5.13 -19.85 -0.04
CA PRO A 163 4.31 -20.03 1.17
C PRO A 163 3.73 -18.71 1.67
N ILE A 164 4.51 -17.63 1.60
CA ILE A 164 4.08 -16.29 2.00
C ILE A 164 3.01 -15.77 1.04
N ALA A 165 3.21 -15.98 -0.27
CA ALA A 165 2.25 -15.63 -1.30
C ALA A 165 0.89 -16.31 -1.05
N ARG A 166 0.91 -17.63 -0.81
CA ARG A 166 -0.29 -18.43 -0.49
C ARG A 166 -0.98 -17.95 0.77
N HIS A 167 -0.23 -17.61 1.83
CA HIS A 167 -0.82 -17.07 3.06
C HIS A 167 -1.59 -15.78 2.80
N PHE A 168 -1.01 -14.84 2.05
CA PHE A 168 -1.69 -13.60 1.69
C PHE A 168 -2.86 -13.82 0.73
N GLU A 169 -2.79 -14.79 -0.18
CA GLU A 169 -3.87 -15.17 -1.09
C GLU A 169 -5.06 -15.79 -0.35
N THR A 170 -4.80 -16.65 0.64
CA THR A 170 -5.84 -17.24 1.49
C THR A 170 -6.55 -16.18 2.34
N MET A 171 -5.79 -15.25 2.92
CA MET A 171 -6.33 -14.09 3.65
C MET A 171 -7.12 -13.15 2.73
N ALA A 172 -6.65 -12.99 1.49
CA ALA A 172 -7.33 -12.26 0.43
C ALA A 172 -8.70 -12.85 0.08
N ARG A 173 -8.77 -14.17 -0.11
CA ARG A 173 -10.01 -14.90 -0.40
C ARG A 173 -11.01 -14.86 0.76
N SER A 174 -10.53 -14.99 2.01
CA SER A 174 -11.42 -14.92 3.18
C SER A 174 -12.06 -13.53 3.37
N MET A 175 -11.48 -12.49 2.77
CA MET A 175 -12.01 -11.13 2.77
C MET A 175 -12.99 -10.82 1.61
N GLY A 176 -13.32 -11.81 0.77
CA GLY A 176 -14.39 -11.67 -0.23
C GLY A 176 -14.02 -10.97 -1.54
N GLY A 177 -12.74 -10.86 -1.92
CA GLY A 177 -12.38 -10.13 -3.16
C GLY A 177 -11.07 -10.54 -3.84
N ASN A 178 -10.98 -10.22 -5.14
CA ASN A 178 -9.75 -10.27 -5.93
C ASN A 178 -8.97 -8.95 -5.78
N ASN A 179 -7.65 -9.07 -5.75
CA ASN A 179 -6.85 -8.29 -4.86
C ASN A 179 -5.63 -7.70 -5.53
N ALA A 180 -5.59 -6.37 -5.60
CA ALA A 180 -4.34 -5.61 -5.73
C ALA A 180 -4.49 -4.09 -5.50
N ILE A 181 -5.70 -3.54 -5.37
CA ILE A 181 -5.91 -2.08 -5.36
C ILE A 181 -5.53 -1.38 -4.03
N PHE A 182 -5.41 -2.10 -2.90
CA PHE A 182 -5.53 -1.48 -1.57
C PHE A 182 -4.24 -1.18 -0.78
N ALA A 183 -3.11 -0.87 -1.44
CA ALA A 183 -1.88 -0.57 -0.70
C ALA A 183 -1.00 0.54 -1.31
N VAL A 184 -1.62 1.56 -1.90
CA VAL A 184 -0.87 2.74 -2.41
C VAL A 184 -0.55 3.71 -1.29
N ASP A 185 -1.49 3.91 -0.36
CA ASP A 185 -1.36 4.92 0.67
C ASP A 185 -1.54 4.37 2.10
N ARG A 186 -1.40 5.22 3.12
CA ARG A 186 -1.71 4.93 4.52
C ARG A 186 -3.19 5.15 4.78
N ARG A 187 -3.81 4.23 5.52
CA ARG A 187 -5.25 4.31 5.81
C ARG A 187 -5.51 5.47 6.76
N ALA A 188 -6.46 6.32 6.41
CA ALA A 188 -6.95 7.39 7.27
C ALA A 188 -8.33 7.01 7.83
N PRO A 189 -8.65 7.42 9.08
CA PRO A 189 -9.98 7.22 9.62
C PRO A 189 -10.98 8.10 8.86
N ILE A 190 -11.98 7.47 8.24
CA ILE A 190 -13.07 8.17 7.55
C ILE A 190 -14.22 8.34 8.53
N PHE A 191 -14.63 9.60 8.70
CA PHE A 191 -15.76 10.00 9.51
C PHE A 191 -16.90 10.47 8.63
N VAL A 192 -18.11 10.07 8.98
CA VAL A 192 -19.34 10.37 8.24
C VAL A 192 -20.25 11.19 9.16
N THR A 193 -20.85 12.25 8.63
CA THR A 193 -21.86 13.05 9.35
C THR A 193 -23.21 12.33 9.34
N GLU A 194 -24.08 12.62 10.31
CA GLU A 194 -25.41 12.00 10.41
C GLU A 194 -26.23 12.18 9.12
N ASP A 195 -26.14 13.34 8.47
CA ASP A 195 -26.83 13.66 7.21
C ASP A 195 -26.53 12.66 6.07
N ASN A 196 -25.32 12.12 6.02
CA ASN A 196 -24.92 11.14 5.01
C ASN A 196 -25.56 9.76 5.25
N TRP A 197 -25.92 9.43 6.50
CA TRP A 197 -26.62 8.19 6.82
C TRP A 197 -28.10 8.24 6.43
N PHE A 198 -28.74 9.40 6.54
CA PHE A 198 -30.14 9.57 6.15
C PHE A 198 -30.36 9.23 4.67
N GLY A 199 -29.45 9.62 3.77
CA GLY A 199 -29.55 9.25 2.34
C GLY A 199 -29.53 7.74 2.04
N HIS A 200 -28.97 6.92 2.95
CA HIS A 200 -28.95 5.46 2.84
C HIS A 200 -30.05 4.76 3.64
N THR A 201 -30.73 5.47 4.53
CA THR A 201 -31.78 4.93 5.43
C THR A 201 -33.18 5.41 5.04
N SER A 202 -33.30 6.54 4.33
CA SER A 202 -34.55 7.06 3.77
C SER A 202 -34.50 7.03 2.24
N LEU A 203 -34.74 5.86 1.66
CA LEU A 203 -35.43 5.74 0.37
C LEU A 203 -36.87 5.33 0.71
N PRO A 204 -37.81 6.29 0.87
CA PRO A 204 -39.21 5.97 0.69
C PRO A 204 -39.37 5.57 -0.79
N GLU A 205 -40.13 4.52 -1.07
CA GLU A 205 -40.73 4.31 -2.38
C GLU A 205 -41.40 5.62 -2.81
N THR A 206 -40.76 6.40 -3.67
CA THR A 206 -41.36 7.20 -4.74
C THR A 206 -40.34 8.19 -5.32
N SER A 207 -40.09 8.01 -6.62
CA SER A 207 -39.69 9.01 -7.61
C SER A 207 -38.20 9.44 -7.70
N VAL A 208 -37.72 9.25 -8.95
CA VAL A 208 -36.57 9.85 -9.65
C VAL A 208 -35.20 9.13 -9.53
N PRO A 209 -34.64 8.62 -10.65
CA PRO A 209 -33.39 7.87 -10.66
C PRO A 209 -32.19 8.84 -10.69
N VAL A 210 -31.62 9.15 -9.53
CA VAL A 210 -30.26 9.69 -9.48
C VAL A 210 -29.28 8.52 -9.50
N LYS A 211 -28.80 8.17 -10.69
CA LYS A 211 -27.67 7.25 -10.86
C LYS A 211 -26.41 7.84 -10.23
N ARG A 212 -26.17 7.57 -8.95
CA ARG A 212 -24.83 7.57 -8.37
C ARG A 212 -24.36 6.12 -8.31
N TYR A 213 -23.52 5.75 -9.26
CA TYR A 213 -22.85 4.45 -9.27
C TYR A 213 -21.87 4.40 -8.09
N PHE A 214 -22.24 3.68 -7.03
CA PHE A 214 -21.26 3.10 -6.11
C PHE A 214 -20.84 1.76 -6.69
N SER A 215 -19.65 1.71 -7.27
CA SER A 215 -19.00 0.44 -7.64
C SER A 215 -18.40 -0.16 -6.37
N ALA A 216 -19.13 -1.05 -5.72
CA ALA A 216 -18.56 -1.97 -4.76
C ALA A 216 -17.91 -3.14 -5.52
N TYR A 217 -16.59 -3.08 -5.69
CA TYR A 217 -15.71 -4.20 -6.01
C TYR A 217 -14.40 -4.03 -5.26
#